data_AF-A0A252EAN5-F1
#
_entry.id   AF-A0A252EAN5-F1
#
_cell.length_a   1.000
_cell.length_b   1.000
_cell.length_c   1.000
_cell.angle_alpha   90.00
_cell.angle_beta   90.00
_cell.angle_gamma   90.00
#
_symmetry.space_group_name_H-M   'P 1'
#
loop_
_entity.id
_entity.type
_entity.pdbx_description
1 polymer ?
#
loop_
_entity_poly.entity_id
_entity_poly.type
_entity_poly.pdbx_seq_one_letter_code
_entity_poly.pdbx_strand_id
1 'polypeptide(L)'
;MNHQTWKLDWAKRCVFAISLTSLTTLLAISSLAADLSTNLVVEAQAKQLSPTRVTSEEISQLKQALPRQNILFKHAFRVKLQDFGYCIFVPVQEFLKGSKKAKLSLYLVKNNRVVYTFPQSQNVQAWNFLGIKAVSFLELDFDGPDEDGILLVGNYMTSNFITSRSYPLNAPPPFPVTILYHREKNGFKVDENISKKLTERKVKTITEAENILRKDFGFIP
;
A
#
# COMPACT_ATOMS: atom_id res chain seq x y z
N MET A 1 16.87 44.14 -50.31
CA MET A 1 17.48 43.38 -49.22
C MET A 1 16.34 42.83 -48.37
N ASN A 2 15.93 41.59 -48.66
CA ASN A 2 16.40 40.34 -48.04
C ASN A 2 15.51 40.01 -46.84
N HIS A 3 14.95 38.82 -46.65
CA HIS A 3 14.99 37.56 -47.37
C HIS A 3 13.82 36.73 -46.77
N GLN A 4 12.93 36.19 -47.61
CA GLN A 4 12.84 34.74 -47.90
C GLN A 4 12.16 33.90 -46.78
N THR A 5 10.92 33.44 -47.01
CA THR A 5 10.53 32.14 -47.62
C THR A 5 10.76 30.95 -46.69
N TRP A 6 9.74 30.15 -46.34
CA TRP A 6 9.32 28.89 -47.00
C TRP A 6 9.19 27.84 -45.85
N LYS A 7 8.34 26.83 -45.82
CA LYS A 7 7.41 26.28 -46.81
C LYS A 7 6.39 25.39 -46.09
N LEU A 8 5.14 25.50 -46.54
CA LEU A 8 4.02 24.60 -46.31
C LEU A 8 3.90 23.75 -47.58
N ASP A 9 4.04 22.43 -47.49
CA ASP A 9 3.92 21.47 -48.61
C ASP A 9 4.17 20.06 -47.99
N TRP A 10 3.31 19.02 -47.99
CA TRP A 10 2.42 18.48 -49.00
C TRP A 10 1.16 17.82 -48.41
N ALA A 11 0.05 18.04 -49.10
CA ALA A 11 -1.10 17.16 -49.10
C ALA A 11 -1.12 16.36 -50.41
N LYS A 12 -1.71 15.15 -50.35
CA LYS A 12 -2.61 14.53 -51.36
C LYS A 12 -2.19 13.16 -51.95
N ARG A 13 -3.20 12.25 -51.87
CA ARG A 13 -3.60 11.14 -52.79
C ARG A 13 -2.79 9.84 -52.66
N CYS A 14 -3.37 8.64 -52.60
CA CYS A 14 -4.55 8.04 -53.27
C CYS A 14 -5.32 7.14 -52.27
N VAL A 15 -6.65 6.93 -52.21
CA VAL A 15 -7.76 6.71 -53.17
C VAL A 15 -7.63 5.41 -54.00
N PHE A 16 -8.42 4.42 -53.54
CA PHE A 16 -9.06 3.27 -54.21
C PHE A 16 -8.21 2.10 -54.74
N ALA A 17 -8.52 0.88 -54.27
CA ALA A 17 -9.22 -0.12 -55.08
C ALA A 17 -9.61 -1.37 -54.25
N ILE A 18 -10.77 -1.91 -54.63
CA ILE A 18 -11.49 -3.06 -54.09
C ILE A 18 -10.81 -4.37 -54.54
N SER A 19 -10.83 -5.42 -53.71
CA SER A 19 -10.95 -6.78 -54.24
C SER A 19 -11.80 -7.64 -53.33
N LEU A 20 -12.92 -8.05 -53.91
CA LEU A 20 -13.93 -8.97 -53.44
C LEU A 20 -13.60 -10.33 -54.08
N THR A 21 -13.24 -11.36 -53.32
CA THR A 21 -13.38 -12.75 -53.79
C THR A 21 -13.84 -13.64 -52.64
N SER A 22 -15.14 -13.95 -52.69
CA SER A 22 -15.81 -15.10 -52.11
C SER A 22 -15.19 -16.43 -52.58
N LEU A 23 -15.07 -17.43 -51.71
CA LEU A 23 -15.82 -18.69 -51.86
C LEU A 23 -15.67 -19.61 -50.64
N THR A 24 -16.77 -20.32 -50.42
CA THR A 24 -17.18 -21.25 -49.39
C THR A 24 -16.41 -22.58 -49.37
N THR A 25 -16.26 -23.14 -48.17
CA THR A 25 -16.42 -24.59 -47.95
C THR A 25 -17.25 -24.83 -46.70
N LEU A 26 -18.49 -25.26 -46.94
CA LEU A 26 -19.37 -25.94 -46.00
C LEU A 26 -18.86 -27.37 -45.82
N LEU A 27 -18.59 -27.78 -44.59
CA LEU A 27 -18.73 -29.17 -44.17
C LEU A 27 -19.43 -29.19 -42.82
N ALA A 28 -20.67 -29.67 -42.86
CA ALA A 28 -21.44 -30.05 -41.69
C ALA A 28 -20.91 -31.39 -41.17
N ILE A 29 -20.65 -31.45 -39.85
CA ILE A 29 -20.77 -32.69 -39.08
C ILE A 29 -21.65 -32.36 -37.89
N SER A 30 -22.85 -32.92 -37.93
CA SER A 30 -23.77 -33.09 -36.82
C SER A 30 -23.16 -33.98 -35.73
N SER A 31 -23.30 -33.61 -34.46
CA SER A 31 -23.86 -34.46 -33.38
C SER A 31 -23.31 -34.07 -32.01
N LEU A 32 -24.23 -33.98 -31.04
CA LEU A 32 -24.05 -34.27 -29.60
C LEU A 32 -22.91 -33.55 -28.85
N ALA A 33 -23.28 -32.56 -28.04
CA ALA A 33 -23.26 -32.71 -26.58
C ALA A 33 -23.69 -31.39 -25.94
N ALA A 34 -24.86 -31.40 -25.32
CA ALA A 34 -25.11 -30.55 -24.18
C ALA A 34 -24.12 -30.97 -23.08
N ASP A 35 -23.04 -30.23 -22.92
CA ASP A 35 -22.26 -30.05 -21.69
C ASP A 35 -20.93 -29.39 -22.05
N LEU A 36 -20.83 -28.08 -21.85
CA LEU A 36 -19.57 -27.51 -21.42
C LEU A 36 -19.83 -26.27 -20.57
N SER A 37 -19.91 -26.56 -19.27
CA SER A 37 -19.43 -25.70 -18.21
C SER A 37 -18.22 -24.87 -18.64
N THR A 38 -18.38 -23.55 -18.65
CA THR A 38 -17.36 -22.68 -18.06
C THR A 38 -18.09 -21.70 -17.18
N ASN A 39 -18.25 -22.14 -15.93
CA ASN A 39 -18.30 -21.30 -14.76
C ASN A 39 -17.44 -20.04 -14.93
N LEU A 40 -18.03 -18.93 -15.38
CA LEU A 40 -17.62 -17.60 -14.97
C LEU A 40 -18.06 -17.44 -13.51
N VAL A 41 -17.44 -18.25 -12.64
CA VAL A 41 -17.27 -17.87 -11.24
C VAL A 41 -16.28 -16.73 -11.32
N VAL A 42 -16.80 -15.51 -11.49
CA VAL A 42 -16.16 -14.33 -10.94
C VAL A 42 -16.04 -14.67 -9.46
N GLU A 43 -14.89 -15.21 -9.10
CA GLU A 43 -14.49 -15.42 -7.72
C GLU A 43 -14.45 -14.00 -7.15
N ALA A 44 -15.57 -13.56 -6.60
CA ALA A 44 -15.66 -12.37 -5.79
C ALA A 44 -14.65 -12.61 -4.68
N GLN A 45 -13.44 -12.09 -4.87
CA GLN A 45 -12.36 -12.25 -3.92
C GLN A 45 -12.87 -11.59 -2.66
N ALA A 46 -13.27 -12.40 -1.68
CA ALA A 46 -13.72 -11.91 -0.39
C ALA A 46 -12.59 -11.07 0.18
N LYS A 47 -12.76 -9.75 0.14
CA LYS A 47 -11.81 -8.76 0.62
C LYS A 47 -11.49 -9.11 2.06
N GLN A 48 -10.20 -9.25 2.37
CA GLN A 48 -9.78 -9.70 3.69
C GLN A 48 -9.89 -8.54 4.69
N LEU A 49 -11.10 -8.34 5.24
CA LEU A 49 -11.40 -7.26 6.19
C LEU A 49 -10.76 -7.47 7.58
N SER A 50 -10.27 -8.67 7.89
CA SER A 50 -9.68 -8.99 9.19
C SER A 50 -8.22 -9.44 9.08
N PRO A 51 -7.29 -8.84 9.83
CA PRO A 51 -5.89 -9.26 9.87
C PRO A 51 -5.75 -10.73 10.31
N THR A 52 -5.17 -11.57 9.45
CA THR A 52 -4.84 -12.95 9.83
C THR A 52 -3.44 -12.97 10.46
N ARG A 53 -3.32 -13.59 11.63
CA ARG A 53 -2.02 -13.73 12.32
C ARG A 53 -1.02 -14.52 11.46
N VAL A 54 0.24 -14.11 11.53
CA VAL A 54 1.37 -14.79 10.87
C VAL A 54 1.64 -16.14 11.56
N THR A 55 1.89 -17.20 10.80
CA THR A 55 2.22 -18.53 11.34
C THR A 55 3.71 -18.69 11.63
N SER A 56 4.07 -19.75 12.35
CA SER A 56 5.47 -20.07 12.69
C SER A 56 6.37 -20.25 11.47
N GLU A 57 5.84 -20.85 10.40
CA GLU A 57 6.55 -21.05 9.13
C GLU A 57 6.87 -19.69 8.50
N GLU A 58 5.86 -18.81 8.44
CA GLU A 58 6.01 -17.46 7.91
C GLU A 58 6.95 -16.61 8.76
N ILE A 59 6.96 -16.76 10.08
CA ILE A 59 7.94 -16.09 10.94
C ILE A 59 9.38 -16.43 10.51
N SER A 60 9.63 -17.68 10.12
CA SER A 60 10.94 -18.11 9.61
C SER A 60 11.23 -17.46 8.25
N GLN A 61 10.24 -17.39 7.35
CA GLN A 61 10.33 -16.69 6.07
C GLN A 61 10.65 -15.20 6.25
N LEU A 62 9.99 -14.53 7.20
CA LEU A 62 10.21 -13.13 7.51
C LEU A 62 11.63 -12.87 8.01
N LYS A 63 12.15 -13.74 8.89
CA LYS A 63 13.54 -13.65 9.38
C LYS A 63 14.58 -13.84 8.28
N GLN A 64 14.27 -14.65 7.27
CA GLN A 64 15.13 -14.81 6.08
C GLN A 64 15.06 -13.57 5.17
N ALA A 65 13.87 -13.01 4.96
CA ALA A 65 13.67 -11.83 4.12
C ALA A 65 14.28 -10.55 4.72
N LEU A 66 14.25 -10.42 6.05
CA LEU A 66 14.67 -9.24 6.80
C LEU A 66 15.71 -9.62 7.86
N PRO A 67 16.92 -10.06 7.45
CA PRO A 67 17.92 -10.55 8.38
C PRO A 67 18.40 -9.43 9.31
N ARG A 68 18.56 -9.75 10.59
CA ARG A 68 19.07 -8.84 11.65
C ARG A 68 18.20 -7.60 11.91
N GLN A 69 16.97 -7.60 11.40
CA GLN A 69 16.00 -6.54 11.65
C GLN A 69 15.14 -6.83 12.88
N ASN A 70 14.75 -5.80 13.63
CA ASN A 70 13.81 -5.94 14.74
C ASN A 70 12.36 -5.93 14.22
N ILE A 71 11.85 -7.10 13.89
CA ILE A 71 10.49 -7.29 13.36
C ILE A 71 9.47 -7.20 14.49
N LEU A 72 8.47 -6.34 14.33
CA LEU A 72 7.39 -6.15 15.31
C LEU A 72 6.24 -7.14 15.07
N PHE A 73 6.49 -8.44 15.28
CA PHE A 73 5.57 -9.53 14.93
C PHE A 73 4.14 -9.40 15.46
N LYS A 74 3.93 -8.74 16.61
CA LYS A 74 2.58 -8.49 17.17
C LYS A 74 1.69 -7.62 16.27
N HIS A 75 2.30 -6.89 15.34
CA HIS A 75 1.64 -5.99 14.39
C HIS A 75 1.84 -6.45 12.93
N ALA A 76 2.40 -7.64 12.73
CA ALA A 76 2.49 -8.25 11.41
C ALA A 76 1.25 -9.12 11.15
N PHE A 77 0.76 -9.10 9.92
CA PHE A 77 -0.42 -9.88 9.53
C PHE A 77 -0.45 -10.12 8.03
N ARG A 78 -1.15 -11.18 7.62
CA ARG A 78 -1.35 -11.51 6.20
C ARG A 78 -2.37 -10.55 5.58
N VAL A 79 -2.09 -10.15 4.35
CA VAL A 79 -3.00 -9.38 3.50
C VAL A 79 -3.06 -10.01 2.11
N LYS A 80 -4.20 -9.87 1.45
CA LYS A 80 -4.37 -10.22 0.03
C LYS A 80 -4.64 -8.94 -0.72
N LEU A 81 -3.67 -8.51 -1.54
CA LEU A 81 -3.78 -7.30 -2.36
C LEU A 81 -3.86 -7.71 -3.83
N GLN A 82 -4.56 -6.94 -4.66
CA GLN A 82 -4.73 -7.25 -6.07
C GLN A 82 -3.38 -7.40 -6.81
N ASP A 83 -2.46 -6.44 -6.64
CA ASP A 83 -1.19 -6.45 -7.38
C ASP A 83 -0.09 -7.30 -6.72
N PHE A 84 -0.19 -7.55 -5.41
CA PHE A 84 0.82 -8.31 -4.67
C PHE A 84 0.40 -9.76 -4.38
N GLY A 85 -0.87 -10.10 -4.58
CA GLY A 85 -1.47 -11.36 -4.13
C GLY A 85 -1.42 -11.50 -2.61
N TYR A 86 -1.29 -12.73 -2.13
CA TYR A 86 -1.05 -13.01 -0.72
C TYR A 86 0.37 -12.60 -0.32
N CYS A 87 0.47 -11.69 0.66
CA CYS A 87 1.71 -11.24 1.25
C CYS A 87 1.53 -10.94 2.74
N ILE A 88 2.62 -10.62 3.42
CA ILE A 88 2.62 -10.29 4.84
C ILE A 88 3.01 -8.83 4.99
N PHE A 89 2.17 -8.04 5.67
CA PHE A 89 2.54 -6.71 6.14
C PHE A 89 3.46 -6.84 7.35
N VAL A 90 4.63 -6.20 7.28
CA VAL A 90 5.70 -6.36 8.26
C VAL A 90 6.22 -5.00 8.72
N PRO A 91 5.86 -4.57 9.94
CA PRO A 91 6.51 -3.44 10.57
C PRO A 91 7.85 -3.83 11.19
N VAL A 92 8.86 -3.00 10.96
CA VAL A 92 10.23 -3.18 11.43
C VAL A 92 10.70 -1.92 12.15
N GLN A 93 11.29 -2.11 13.32
CA GLN A 93 12.01 -1.06 14.02
C GLN A 93 13.48 -1.08 13.59
N GLU A 94 13.89 -0.08 12.81
CA GLU A 94 15.26 0.03 12.31
C GLU A 94 16.05 1.07 13.07
N PHE A 95 17.25 0.71 13.53
CA PHE A 95 18.16 1.65 14.18
C PHE A 95 19.07 2.28 13.14
N LEU A 96 19.16 3.61 13.15
CA LEU A 96 20.07 4.33 12.27
C LEU A 96 21.52 4.01 12.67
N LYS A 97 22.36 3.67 11.68
CA LYS A 97 23.76 3.28 11.94
C LYS A 97 24.50 4.36 12.74
N GLY A 98 25.12 3.97 13.86
CA GLY A 98 25.80 4.90 14.75
C GLY A 98 24.88 5.78 15.61
N SER A 99 23.57 5.53 15.60
CA SER A 99 22.57 6.29 16.34
C SER A 99 21.68 5.35 17.16
N LYS A 100 21.19 5.85 18.31
CA LYS A 100 20.16 5.17 19.10
C LYS A 100 18.74 5.48 18.62
N LYS A 101 18.60 6.34 17.60
CA LYS A 101 17.30 6.66 17.03
C LYS A 101 16.81 5.46 16.22
N ALA A 102 15.60 5.05 16.53
CA ALA A 102 14.86 4.11 15.72
C ALA A 102 13.94 4.86 14.76
N LYS A 103 13.77 4.30 13.57
CA LYS A 103 12.70 4.63 12.63
C LYS A 103 11.80 3.42 12.45
N LEU A 104 10.53 3.66 12.19
CA LEU A 104 9.62 2.63 11.72
C LEU A 104 9.78 2.49 10.21
N SER A 105 10.04 1.28 9.73
CA SER A 105 9.99 0.93 8.31
C SER A 105 8.93 -0.16 8.13
N LEU A 106 8.13 -0.06 7.06
CA LEU A 106 7.05 -1.00 6.78
C LEU A 106 7.32 -1.67 5.44
N TYR A 107 7.05 -2.97 5.39
CA TYR A 107 7.30 -3.80 4.23
C TYR A 107 6.10 -4.68 3.90
N LEU A 108 5.97 -5.04 2.62
CA LEU A 108 5.27 -6.25 2.22
C LEU A 108 6.29 -7.33 1.90
N VAL A 109 6.12 -8.51 2.50
CA VAL A 109 7.00 -9.67 2.29
C VAL A 109 6.20 -10.81 1.66
N LYS A 110 6.78 -11.44 0.64
CA LYS A 110 6.22 -12.59 -0.06
C LYS A 110 7.35 -13.51 -0.49
N ASN A 111 7.20 -14.83 -0.31
CA ASN A 111 8.17 -15.83 -0.75
C ASN A 111 9.62 -15.50 -0.31
N ASN A 112 9.81 -15.18 0.98
CA ASN A 112 11.10 -14.84 1.59
C ASN A 112 11.76 -13.57 1.02
N ARG A 113 11.01 -12.69 0.35
CA ARG A 113 11.52 -11.45 -0.26
C ARG A 113 10.63 -10.27 0.09
N VAL A 114 11.26 -9.12 0.31
CA VAL A 114 10.55 -7.83 0.36
C VAL A 114 10.07 -7.53 -1.06
N VAL A 115 8.75 -7.43 -1.26
CA VAL A 115 8.13 -7.09 -2.54
C VAL A 115 7.68 -5.63 -2.59
N TYR A 116 7.57 -4.97 -1.44
CA TYR A 116 7.23 -3.55 -1.36
C TYR A 116 7.80 -2.93 -0.09
N THR A 117 8.24 -1.68 -0.20
CA THR A 117 8.65 -0.83 0.93
C THR A 117 7.73 0.38 0.95
N PHE A 118 7.07 0.62 2.08
CA PHE A 118 6.18 1.77 2.19
C PHE A 118 6.97 3.08 2.26
N PRO A 119 6.44 4.17 1.67
CA PRO A 119 7.03 5.49 1.82
C PRO A 119 6.99 5.94 3.28
N GLN A 120 7.97 6.75 3.70
CA GLN A 120 7.99 7.31 5.04
C GLN A 120 7.20 8.63 5.09
N SER A 121 6.30 8.77 6.06
CA SER A 121 5.56 10.04 6.25
C SER A 121 6.50 11.18 6.65
N GLN A 122 6.26 12.35 6.08
CA GLN A 122 6.91 13.61 6.45
C GLN A 122 6.69 13.94 7.93
N ASN A 123 5.56 13.53 8.50
CA ASN A 123 5.25 13.74 9.91
C ASN A 123 6.29 13.09 10.83
N VAL A 124 6.96 12.00 10.44
CA VAL A 124 7.88 11.26 11.33
C VAL A 124 9.37 11.45 11.04
N GLN A 125 9.76 12.21 10.01
CA GLN A 125 11.15 12.25 9.53
C GLN A 125 12.17 12.69 10.60
N ALA A 126 11.78 13.56 11.53
CA ALA A 126 12.64 14.04 12.60
C ALA A 126 12.46 13.30 13.94
N TRP A 127 11.50 12.39 14.04
CA TRP A 127 11.05 11.83 15.32
C TRP A 127 11.68 10.47 15.60
N ASN A 128 11.98 10.20 16.87
CA ASN A 128 12.46 8.88 17.28
C ASN A 128 11.26 7.97 17.55
N PHE A 129 11.18 6.86 16.80
CA PHE A 129 10.13 5.87 16.94
C PHE A 129 10.31 5.03 18.21
N LEU A 130 9.25 4.87 18.98
CA LEU A 130 9.27 4.08 20.22
C LEU A 130 8.52 2.75 20.10
N GLY A 131 7.47 2.71 19.31
CA GLY A 131 6.67 1.51 19.13
C GLY A 131 5.37 1.76 18.37
N ILE A 132 4.82 0.71 17.77
CA ILE A 132 3.46 0.73 17.24
C ILE A 132 2.50 0.53 18.40
N LYS A 133 1.45 1.35 18.43
CA LYS A 133 0.33 1.18 19.37
C LYS A 133 -0.77 0.36 18.71
N ALA A 134 -1.13 0.70 17.48
CA ALA A 134 -2.12 -0.02 16.71
C ALA A 134 -1.86 0.13 15.21
N VAL A 135 -2.32 -0.86 14.45
CA VAL A 135 -2.34 -0.84 12.99
C VAL A 135 -3.63 -1.50 12.54
N SER A 136 -4.26 -0.96 11.50
CA SER A 136 -5.45 -1.52 10.89
C SER A 136 -5.32 -1.49 9.38
N PHE A 137 -5.86 -2.53 8.74
CA PHE A 137 -6.09 -2.57 7.31
C PHE A 137 -7.56 -2.21 7.10
N LEU A 138 -7.82 -1.20 6.28
CA LEU A 138 -9.13 -0.56 6.13
C LEU A 138 -9.55 -0.54 4.68
N GLU A 139 -10.84 -0.41 4.47
CA GLU A 139 -11.44 0.00 3.21
C GLU A 139 -11.78 1.49 3.35
N LEU A 140 -11.11 2.34 2.57
CA LEU A 140 -11.24 3.80 2.65
C LEU A 140 -12.34 4.33 1.74
N ASP A 141 -12.47 3.77 0.53
CA ASP A 141 -13.44 4.18 -0.47
C ASP A 141 -14.34 3.00 -0.87
N PHE A 142 -15.49 3.35 -1.45
CA PHE A 142 -16.56 2.40 -1.80
C PHE A 142 -16.40 1.74 -3.17
N ASP A 143 -15.62 2.34 -4.08
CA ASP A 143 -15.59 1.94 -5.48
C ASP A 143 -14.19 2.12 -6.09
N GLY A 144 -13.44 1.03 -6.20
CA GLY A 144 -12.26 0.96 -7.08
C GLY A 144 -11.16 0.00 -6.63
N PRO A 145 -10.18 -0.31 -7.49
CA PRO A 145 -9.06 -1.20 -7.14
C PRO A 145 -8.08 -0.61 -6.10
N ASP A 146 -8.23 0.68 -5.78
CA ASP A 146 -7.36 1.46 -4.89
C ASP A 146 -8.03 1.82 -3.54
N GLU A 147 -9.08 1.10 -3.17
CA GLU A 147 -9.89 1.31 -1.97
C GLU A 147 -9.20 0.92 -0.64
N ASP A 148 -8.08 0.20 -0.70
CA ASP A 148 -7.41 -0.29 0.49
C ASP A 148 -6.62 0.82 1.22
N GLY A 149 -6.68 0.80 2.54
CA GLY A 149 -5.96 1.70 3.42
C GLY A 149 -5.20 0.98 4.51
N ILE A 150 -4.11 1.59 4.97
CA ILE A 150 -3.47 1.18 6.22
C ILE A 150 -3.45 2.37 7.15
N LEU A 151 -4.07 2.22 8.31
CA LEU A 151 -4.03 3.20 9.36
C LEU A 151 -3.08 2.73 10.46
N LEU A 152 -2.09 3.54 10.79
CA LEU A 152 -1.08 3.23 11.78
C LEU A 152 -1.05 4.29 12.86
N VAL A 153 -1.12 3.87 14.12
CA VAL A 153 -0.89 4.71 15.30
C VAL A 153 0.39 4.24 15.98
N GLY A 154 1.42 5.08 15.96
CA GLY A 154 2.69 4.84 16.62
C GLY A 154 2.96 5.87 17.72
N ASN A 155 3.80 5.52 18.68
CA ASN A 155 4.31 6.47 19.68
C ASN A 155 5.70 6.94 19.29
N TYR A 156 5.91 8.24 19.38
CA TYR A 156 7.16 8.90 19.03
C TYR A 156 7.57 9.88 20.13
N MET A 157 8.83 10.29 20.09
CA MET A 157 9.36 11.35 20.94
C MET A 157 10.09 12.40 20.09
N THR A 158 10.00 13.66 20.50
CA THR A 158 10.52 14.82 19.75
C THR A 158 12.03 15.00 19.89
N SER A 159 12.76 13.99 20.38
CA SER A 159 14.13 14.22 20.83
C SER A 159 15.19 13.33 20.21
N ASN A 160 16.28 14.02 19.88
CA ASN A 160 17.60 13.50 19.59
C ASN A 160 18.42 13.31 20.87
N PHE A 161 17.86 12.74 21.96
CA PHE A 161 18.62 12.65 23.21
C PHE A 161 19.89 11.80 23.00
N ILE A 162 21.01 12.50 23.08
CA ILE A 162 22.35 11.92 23.12
C ILE A 162 22.52 11.49 24.57
N THR A 163 22.75 10.20 24.80
CA THR A 163 23.21 9.58 26.06
C THR A 163 22.18 9.00 27.04
N SER A 164 22.58 7.81 27.51
CA SER A 164 22.13 7.04 28.67
C SER A 164 20.71 6.43 28.71
N ARG A 165 20.59 5.32 29.45
CA ARG A 165 19.45 4.39 29.54
C ARG A 165 18.25 4.95 30.32
N SER A 166 18.15 6.26 30.45
CA SER A 166 17.18 6.93 31.31
C SER A 166 16.60 8.13 30.58
N TYR A 167 15.27 8.14 30.42
CA TYR A 167 14.53 9.32 29.97
C TYR A 167 14.87 10.49 30.90
N PRO A 168 15.30 11.66 30.39
CA PRO A 168 15.43 12.84 31.23
C PRO A 168 14.08 13.10 31.90
N LEU A 169 14.06 13.34 33.21
CA LEU A 169 12.81 13.56 33.96
C LEU A 169 11.95 14.70 33.37
N ASN A 170 12.57 15.63 32.64
CA ASN A 170 11.91 16.78 32.01
C ASN A 170 11.71 16.62 30.49
N ALA A 171 11.90 15.42 29.94
CA ALA A 171 11.59 15.19 28.53
C ALA A 171 10.07 15.25 28.31
N PRO A 172 9.60 15.88 27.21
CA PRO A 172 8.21 15.78 26.81
C PRO A 172 7.79 14.30 26.73
N PRO A 173 6.59 13.94 27.20
CA PRO A 173 6.12 12.56 27.13
C PRO A 173 6.01 12.12 25.66
N PRO A 174 6.09 10.80 25.39
CA PRO A 174 5.77 10.27 24.08
C PRO A 174 4.41 10.75 23.60
N PHE A 175 4.32 11.08 22.32
CA PHE A 175 3.08 11.51 21.68
C PHE A 175 2.70 10.56 20.54
N PRO A 176 1.39 10.38 20.31
CA PRO A 176 0.92 9.53 19.25
C PRO A 176 1.07 10.23 17.91
N VAL A 177 1.37 9.44 16.89
CA VAL A 177 1.43 9.86 15.49
C VAL A 177 0.60 8.89 14.70
N THR A 178 -0.35 9.44 13.95
CA THR A 178 -1.27 8.67 13.14
C THR A 178 -0.95 8.88 11.68
N ILE A 179 -0.67 7.79 10.97
CA ILE A 179 -0.31 7.80 9.55
C ILE A 179 -1.37 7.01 8.79
N LEU A 180 -1.93 7.62 7.76
CA LEU A 180 -2.80 6.98 6.79
C LEU A 180 -2.01 6.70 5.51
N TYR A 181 -1.96 5.43 5.14
CA TYR A 181 -1.52 5.00 3.83
C TYR A 181 -2.74 4.69 2.97
N HIS A 182 -2.80 5.24 1.77
CA HIS A 182 -3.84 4.98 0.78
C HIS A 182 -3.21 4.15 -0.36
N ARG A 183 -3.87 3.08 -0.76
CA ARG A 183 -3.53 2.28 -1.95
C ARG A 183 -3.45 3.15 -3.20
N GLU A 184 -2.54 2.77 -4.08
CA GLU A 184 -2.47 3.24 -5.46
C GLU A 184 -2.11 2.06 -6.38
N LYS A 185 -2.29 2.24 -7.70
CA LYS A 185 -2.04 1.28 -8.79
C LYS A 185 -0.76 0.42 -8.70
N ASN A 186 0.25 0.81 -7.91
CA ASN A 186 1.47 0.02 -7.71
C ASN A 186 1.99 0.00 -6.26
N GLY A 187 1.14 0.29 -5.26
CA GLY A 187 1.62 0.40 -3.89
C GLY A 187 0.71 1.19 -2.98
N PHE A 188 1.33 2.04 -2.18
CA PHE A 188 0.69 2.87 -1.18
C PHE A 188 1.39 4.23 -1.11
N LYS A 189 0.61 5.31 -1.06
CA LYS A 189 1.07 6.65 -0.72
C LYS A 189 0.72 6.98 0.73
N VAL A 190 1.45 7.90 1.34
CA VAL A 190 1.01 8.54 2.58
C VAL A 190 0.03 9.65 2.23
N ASP A 191 -1.14 9.68 2.86
CA ASP A 191 -1.98 10.88 2.86
C ASP A 191 -1.47 11.84 3.94
N GLU A 192 -0.57 12.75 3.56
CA GLU A 192 0.11 13.63 4.50
C GLU A 192 -0.83 14.63 5.17
N ASN A 193 -1.85 15.12 4.45
CA ASN A 193 -2.81 16.09 4.98
C ASN A 193 -3.65 15.45 6.10
N ILE A 194 -4.18 14.25 5.86
CA ILE A 194 -4.98 13.53 6.83
C ILE A 194 -4.11 13.04 7.99
N SER A 195 -2.94 12.47 7.70
CA SER A 195 -2.00 12.03 8.73
C SER A 195 -1.61 13.16 9.68
N LYS A 196 -1.35 14.36 9.13
CA LYS A 196 -1.06 15.56 9.91
C LYS A 196 -2.25 15.94 10.81
N LYS A 197 -3.47 16.03 10.26
CA LYS A 197 -4.68 16.36 11.04
C LYS A 197 -4.96 15.36 12.15
N LEU A 198 -4.83 14.06 11.89
CA LEU A 198 -5.01 13.01 12.91
C LEU A 198 -3.93 13.09 14.00
N THR A 199 -2.70 13.40 13.62
CA THR A 199 -1.58 13.58 14.55
C THR A 199 -1.74 14.83 15.42
N GLU A 200 -2.16 15.97 14.85
CA GLU A 200 -2.42 17.22 15.58
C GLU A 200 -3.55 17.05 16.61
N ARG A 201 -4.57 16.25 16.27
CA ARG A 201 -5.65 15.86 17.19
C ARG A 201 -5.22 14.84 18.26
N LYS A 202 -3.97 14.34 18.18
CA LYS A 202 -3.38 13.37 19.11
C LYS A 202 -4.20 12.08 19.21
N VAL A 203 -4.72 11.60 18.08
CA VAL A 203 -5.53 10.38 18.01
C VAL A 203 -4.77 9.18 18.59
N LYS A 204 -5.43 8.40 19.44
CA LYS A 204 -4.82 7.33 20.24
C LYS A 204 -5.26 5.92 19.86
N THR A 205 -6.34 5.77 19.11
CA THR A 205 -6.92 4.46 18.76
C THR A 205 -7.34 4.43 17.29
N ILE A 206 -7.46 3.22 16.75
CA ILE A 206 -7.96 3.01 15.38
C ILE A 206 -9.41 3.50 15.27
N THR A 207 -10.27 3.14 16.21
CA THR A 207 -11.69 3.54 16.21
C THR A 207 -11.87 5.06 16.24
N GLU A 208 -11.03 5.79 16.99
CA GLU A 208 -11.07 7.25 17.01
C GLU A 208 -10.69 7.84 15.64
N ALA A 209 -9.63 7.32 15.02
CA ALA A 209 -9.22 7.73 13.68
C ALA A 209 -10.30 7.41 12.64
N GLU A 210 -10.87 6.21 12.63
CA GLU A 210 -11.95 5.81 11.72
C GLU A 210 -13.17 6.73 11.83
N ASN A 211 -13.56 7.10 13.06
CA ASN A 211 -14.65 8.04 13.26
C ASN A 211 -14.37 9.42 12.68
N ILE A 212 -13.11 9.89 12.76
CA ILE A 212 -12.70 11.15 12.15
C ILE A 212 -12.67 11.02 10.62
N LEU A 213 -12.15 9.92 10.09
CA LEU A 213 -12.13 9.63 8.64
C LEU A 213 -13.56 9.68 8.06
N ARG A 214 -14.51 9.04 8.73
CA ARG A 214 -15.93 9.06 8.35
C ARG A 214 -16.56 10.44 8.41
N LYS A 215 -16.42 11.14 9.53
CA LYS A 215 -17.14 12.40 9.76
C LYS A 215 -16.55 13.58 9.00
N ASP A 216 -15.24 13.65 8.89
CA ASP A 216 -14.54 14.87 8.46
C ASP A 216 -13.96 14.75 7.05
N PHE A 217 -13.77 13.53 6.55
CA PHE A 217 -13.13 13.27 5.26
C PHE A 217 -14.00 12.45 4.29
N GLY A 218 -15.13 11.92 4.74
CA GLY A 218 -16.03 11.12 3.91
C GLY A 218 -15.46 9.76 3.51
N PHE A 219 -14.42 9.28 4.19
CA PHE A 219 -13.86 7.94 4.02
C PHE A 219 -14.52 6.95 4.95
N ILE A 220 -14.46 5.66 4.58
CA ILE A 220 -15.01 4.53 5.33
C ILE A 220 -16.55 4.59 5.36
N PRO A 221 -17.24 3.56 4.85
CA PRO A 221 -18.69 3.44 4.95
C PRO A 221 -19.27 3.64 6.36
#